data_AF-A0A2E5ESZ1-F1
#
_entry.id   AF-A0A2E5ESZ1-F1
#
_cell.length_a   1.000
_cell.length_b   1.000
_cell.length_c   1.000
_cell.angle_alpha   90.00
_cell.angle_beta   90.00
_cell.angle_gamma   90.00
#
_symmetry.space_group_name_H-M   'P 1'
#
loop_
_entity.id
_entity.type
_entity.pdbx_description
1 polymer ?
#
loop_
_entity_poly.entity_id
_entity_poly.type
_entity_poly.pdbx_seq_one_letter_code
_entity_poly.pdbx_strand_id
1 'polypeptide(L)'
;MTVKTVGYPPEQRDLARWLYGHAKDNEWNWGDVEAHSGISSTTVFRIWNGTYIHKHTGHPPDIAEECRRIETLRQEAIDRGGKDREVFVETTVFQRISKVCDEALLCNTIAMVYGESQIGKTASLKEYARRNNQG
;
A
#
# COMPACT_ATOMS: atom_id res chain seq x y z
N MET A 1 -14.38 13.17 6.90
CA MET A 1 -14.89 12.73 8.21
C MET A 1 -13.69 12.55 9.14
N THR A 2 -13.71 13.11 10.35
CA THR A 2 -12.58 13.04 11.29
C THR A 2 -12.83 11.90 12.26
N VAL A 3 -11.90 10.95 12.37
CA VAL A 3 -12.01 9.78 13.24
C VAL A 3 -11.95 10.21 14.72
N LYS A 4 -13.01 9.91 15.49
CA LYS A 4 -13.18 10.32 16.89
C LYS A 4 -12.71 9.23 17.87
N THR A 5 -11.44 8.86 17.82
CA THR A 5 -10.82 7.77 18.62
C THR A 5 -10.09 8.24 19.88
N VAL A 6 -10.41 9.43 20.41
CA VAL A 6 -9.70 10.07 21.55
C VAL A 6 -9.85 9.27 22.87
N GLY A 7 -10.91 8.47 23.01
CA GLY A 7 -11.15 7.64 24.19
C GLY A 7 -10.36 6.33 24.26
N TYR A 8 -9.67 5.94 23.18
CA TYR A 8 -8.89 4.70 23.11
C TYR A 8 -7.41 4.93 23.46
N PRO A 9 -6.71 3.89 23.95
CA PRO A 9 -5.26 3.86 24.05
C PRO A 9 -4.57 4.31 22.74
N PRO A 10 -3.38 4.93 22.81
CA PRO A 10 -2.68 5.45 21.63
C PRO A 10 -2.48 4.40 20.51
N GLU A 11 -2.07 3.18 20.87
CA GLU A 11 -1.84 2.10 19.90
C GLU A 11 -3.12 1.71 19.14
N GLN A 12 -4.24 1.56 19.86
CA GLN A 12 -5.53 1.21 19.26
C GLN A 12 -6.07 2.34 18.38
N ARG A 13 -5.82 3.60 18.79
CA ARG A 13 -6.19 4.80 18.04
C ARG A 13 -5.47 4.88 16.71
N ASP A 14 -4.18 4.58 16.69
CA ASP A 14 -3.36 4.66 15.49
C ASP A 14 -3.75 3.58 14.48
N LEU A 15 -4.04 2.36 14.94
CA LEU A 15 -4.56 1.29 14.08
C LEU A 15 -5.93 1.64 13.48
N ALA A 16 -6.86 2.15 14.28
CA ALA A 16 -8.18 2.54 13.78
C ALA A 16 -8.10 3.69 12.75
N ARG A 17 -7.15 4.62 12.92
CA ARG A 17 -6.87 5.69 11.96
C ARG A 17 -6.19 5.19 10.69
N TRP A 18 -5.26 4.25 10.82
CA TRP A 18 -4.62 3.59 9.69
C TRP A 18 -5.67 2.87 8.83
N LEU A 19 -6.58 2.10 9.43
CA LEU A 19 -7.65 1.43 8.70
C LEU A 19 -8.53 2.43 7.94
N TYR A 20 -8.88 3.56 8.56
CA TYR A 20 -9.65 4.61 7.91
C TYR A 20 -8.92 5.24 6.72
N GLY A 21 -7.62 5.52 6.87
CA GLY A 21 -6.78 6.01 5.77
C GLY A 21 -6.70 5.00 4.64
N HIS A 22 -6.36 3.75 4.96
CA HIS A 22 -6.26 2.65 4.00
C HIS A 22 -7.57 2.40 3.24
N ALA A 23 -8.70 2.39 3.92
CA ALA A 23 -10.01 2.25 3.29
C ALA A 23 -10.32 3.41 2.34
N LYS A 24 -9.95 4.64 2.71
CA LYS A 24 -10.12 5.82 1.86
C LYS A 24 -9.22 5.78 0.62
N ASP A 25 -7.96 5.40 0.79
CA ASP A 25 -6.98 5.32 -0.30
C ASP A 25 -7.34 4.25 -1.33
N ASN A 26 -8.04 3.18 -0.89
CA ASN A 26 -8.51 2.10 -1.75
C ASN A 26 -10.00 2.25 -2.16
N GLU A 27 -10.63 3.39 -1.87
CA GLU A 27 -12.05 3.65 -2.19
C GLU A 27 -13.04 2.58 -1.68
N TRP A 28 -12.72 1.94 -0.56
CA TRP A 28 -13.53 0.86 0.01
C TRP A 28 -14.87 1.34 0.55
N ASN A 29 -15.94 0.60 0.22
CA ASN A 29 -17.24 0.77 0.85
C ASN A 29 -17.30 0.00 2.20
N TRP A 30 -18.38 0.20 2.98
CA TRP A 30 -18.53 -0.46 4.28
C TRP A 30 -18.53 -1.99 4.22
N GLY A 31 -19.05 -2.58 3.14
CA GLY A 31 -19.02 -4.02 2.89
C GLY A 31 -17.60 -4.50 2.58
N ASP A 32 -16.82 -3.72 1.83
CA ASP A 32 -15.42 -4.03 1.54
C ASP A 32 -14.56 -3.97 2.81
N VAL A 33 -14.76 -2.95 3.65
CA VAL A 33 -14.08 -2.86 4.94
C VAL A 33 -14.36 -4.08 5.81
N GLU A 34 -15.60 -4.54 5.86
CA GLU A 34 -16.00 -5.73 6.62
C GLU A 34 -15.40 -7.01 6.03
N ALA A 35 -15.42 -7.16 4.71
CA ALA A 35 -14.83 -8.30 4.01
C ALA A 35 -13.31 -8.41 4.19
N HIS A 36 -12.60 -7.27 4.18
CA HIS A 36 -11.13 -7.24 4.26
C HIS A 36 -10.59 -7.22 5.69
N SER A 37 -11.24 -6.48 6.61
CA SER A 37 -10.81 -6.42 8.01
C SER A 37 -11.39 -7.53 8.89
N GLY A 38 -12.46 -8.19 8.43
CA GLY A 38 -13.20 -9.17 9.24
C GLY A 38 -13.89 -8.53 10.45
N ILE A 39 -14.04 -7.21 10.49
CA ILE A 39 -14.72 -6.45 11.54
C ILE A 39 -16.05 -5.98 10.98
N SER A 40 -17.14 -6.18 11.72
CA SER A 40 -18.46 -5.72 11.28
C SER A 40 -18.45 -4.22 11.01
N SER A 41 -19.01 -3.83 9.86
CA SER A 41 -19.20 -2.44 9.45
C SER A 41 -19.85 -1.58 10.54
N THR A 42 -20.78 -2.15 11.31
CA THR A 42 -21.43 -1.47 12.44
C THR A 42 -20.45 -1.19 13.58
N THR A 43 -19.54 -2.13 13.87
CA THR A 43 -18.50 -1.96 14.90
C THR A 43 -17.49 -0.90 14.47
N VAL A 44 -16.99 -0.98 13.23
CA VAL A 44 -16.06 0.03 12.66
C VAL A 44 -16.70 1.42 12.69
N PHE A 45 -17.97 1.55 12.27
CA PHE A 45 -18.71 2.80 12.32
C PHE A 45 -18.80 3.38 13.73
N ARG A 46 -19.07 2.55 14.75
CA ARG A 46 -19.15 3.00 16.15
C ARG A 46 -17.79 3.39 16.71
N ILE A 47 -16.72 2.69 16.33
CA ILE A 47 -15.33 3.03 16.71
C ILE A 47 -14.95 4.38 16.09
N TRP A 48 -15.17 4.58 14.79
CA TRP A 48 -14.80 5.82 14.11
C TRP A 48 -15.62 7.03 14.54
N ASN A 49 -16.88 6.84 14.91
CA ASN A 49 -17.73 7.91 15.45
C ASN A 49 -17.56 8.15 16.95
N GLY A 50 -16.82 7.31 17.65
CA GLY A 50 -16.65 7.39 19.11
C GLY A 50 -17.92 7.06 19.90
N THR A 51 -18.88 6.34 19.29
CA THR A 51 -20.13 5.92 19.93
C THR A 51 -20.07 4.50 20.48
N TYR A 52 -18.94 3.81 20.30
CA TYR A 52 -18.70 2.50 20.91
C TYR A 52 -18.28 2.68 22.37
N ILE A 53 -19.26 2.76 23.25
CA ILE A 53 -19.08 3.01 24.70
C ILE A 53 -19.94 2.00 25.47
N HIS A 54 -19.38 1.41 26.53
CA HIS A 54 -20.16 0.58 27.45
C HIS A 54 -21.16 1.43 28.23
N LYS A 55 -22.44 1.07 28.15
CA LYS A 55 -23.54 1.78 28.84
C LYS A 55 -23.38 1.86 30.36
N HIS A 56 -22.65 0.93 30.97
CA HIS A 56 -22.51 0.83 32.43
C HIS A 56 -21.24 1.49 32.97
N THR A 57 -20.13 1.43 32.22
CA THR A 57 -18.84 1.96 32.67
C THR A 57 -18.51 3.32 32.06
N GLY A 58 -19.22 3.75 31.00
CA GLY A 58 -18.95 5.02 30.31
C GLY A 58 -17.63 5.04 29.53
N HIS A 59 -16.88 3.95 29.54
CA HIS A 59 -15.62 3.78 28.83
C HIS A 59 -15.82 2.98 27.53
N PRO A 60 -14.98 3.23 26.50
CA PRO A 60 -14.95 2.37 25.33
C PRO A 60 -14.62 0.92 25.72
N PRO A 61 -15.26 -0.08 25.09
CA PRO A 61 -14.85 -1.48 25.24
C PRO A 61 -13.42 -1.66 24.72
N ASP A 62 -12.73 -2.66 25.26
CA ASP A 62 -11.43 -3.05 24.74
C ASP A 62 -11.60 -3.64 23.33
N ILE A 63 -10.94 -3.02 22.35
CA ILE A 63 -10.95 -3.42 20.94
C ILE A 63 -9.68 -4.18 20.54
N ALA A 64 -9.03 -4.85 21.51
CA ALA A 64 -7.79 -5.59 21.28
C ALA A 64 -7.91 -6.64 20.15
N GLU A 65 -9.06 -7.30 20.01
CA GLU A 65 -9.29 -8.29 18.96
C GLU A 65 -9.39 -7.63 17.57
N GLU A 66 -10.15 -6.55 17.45
CA GLU A 66 -10.26 -5.76 16.24
C GLU A 66 -8.90 -5.16 15.86
N CYS A 67 -8.14 -4.66 16.82
CA CYS A 67 -6.79 -4.16 16.60
C CYS A 67 -5.84 -5.25 16.07
N ARG A 68 -5.94 -6.50 16.57
CA ARG A 68 -5.17 -7.63 16.03
C ARG A 68 -5.50 -7.88 14.56
N ARG A 69 -6.78 -7.84 14.18
CA ARG A 69 -7.20 -8.01 12.78
C ARG A 69 -6.72 -6.88 11.88
N ILE A 70 -6.80 -5.64 12.36
CA ILE A 70 -6.28 -4.47 11.64
C ILE A 70 -4.77 -4.58 11.44
N GLU A 71 -4.02 -5.03 12.45
CA GLU A 71 -2.58 -5.22 12.32
C GLU A 71 -2.23 -6.33 11.32
N THR A 72 -2.96 -7.45 11.32
CA THR A 72 -2.80 -8.50 10.28
C THR A 72 -3.04 -7.93 8.88
N LEU A 73 -4.13 -7.18 8.68
CA LEU A 73 -4.43 -6.54 7.41
C LEU A 73 -3.34 -5.54 7.00
N ARG A 74 -2.79 -4.80 7.97
CA ARG A 74 -1.68 -3.88 7.74
C ARG A 74 -0.43 -4.60 7.26
N GLN A 75 -0.09 -5.72 7.87
CA GLN A 75 1.04 -6.53 7.40
C GLN A 75 0.80 -7.10 6.01
N GLU A 76 -0.41 -7.58 5.72
CA GLU A 76 -0.76 -7.99 4.35
C GLU A 76 -0.64 -6.87 3.33
N ALA A 77 -1.05 -5.64 3.68
CA ALA A 77 -0.92 -4.48 2.81
C ALA A 77 0.55 -4.11 2.56
N ILE A 78 1.40 -4.19 3.59
CA ILE A 78 2.85 -3.99 3.48
C ILE A 78 3.47 -5.08 2.59
N ASP A 79 3.11 -6.35 2.82
CA ASP A 79 3.60 -7.48 2.03
C ASP A 79 3.16 -7.39 0.57
N ARG A 80 1.93 -6.94 0.29
CA ARG A 80 1.45 -6.70 -1.08
C ARG A 80 2.18 -5.52 -1.72
N GLY A 81 2.36 -4.41 -1.00
CA GLY A 81 3.17 -3.28 -1.47
C GLY A 81 4.64 -3.66 -1.71
N GLY A 82 5.16 -4.67 -1.00
CA GLY A 82 6.45 -5.28 -1.25
C GLY A 82 6.47 -6.22 -2.46
N LYS A 83 5.38 -6.95 -2.70
CA LYS A 83 5.23 -7.92 -3.81
C LYS A 83 4.92 -7.30 -5.17
N ASP A 84 4.32 -6.11 -5.22
CA ASP A 84 4.14 -5.34 -6.47
C ASP A 84 5.48 -4.82 -7.04
N ARG A 85 6.58 -4.96 -6.29
CA ARG A 85 7.91 -4.99 -6.89
C ARG A 85 8.11 -6.37 -7.51
N GLU A 86 7.51 -6.59 -8.68
CA GLU A 86 7.96 -7.64 -9.59
C GLU A 86 9.49 -7.61 -9.60
N VAL A 87 10.11 -8.68 -9.10
CA VAL A 87 11.56 -8.78 -9.02
C VAL A 87 12.06 -8.89 -10.45
N PHE A 88 12.35 -7.75 -11.07
CA PHE A 88 12.95 -7.71 -12.39
C PHE A 88 14.30 -8.41 -12.32
N VAL A 89 14.44 -9.53 -13.04
CA VAL A 89 15.70 -10.26 -13.13
C VAL A 89 16.66 -9.45 -14.00
N GLU A 90 17.77 -9.02 -13.41
CA GLU A 90 18.82 -8.31 -14.15
C GLU A 90 19.52 -9.25 -15.12
N THR A 91 19.13 -9.13 -16.39
CA THR A 91 19.76 -9.86 -17.49
C THR A 91 20.93 -9.07 -18.07
N THR A 92 21.79 -9.74 -18.83
CA THR A 92 22.84 -9.07 -19.61
C THR A 92 22.27 -8.10 -20.64
N VAL A 93 21.05 -8.36 -21.14
CA VAL A 93 20.30 -7.45 -22.03
C VAL A 93 19.95 -6.16 -21.29
N PHE A 94 19.46 -6.26 -20.05
CA PHE A 94 19.17 -5.09 -19.22
C PHE A 94 20.43 -4.25 -18.99
N GLN A 95 21.54 -4.85 -18.56
CA GLN A 95 22.80 -4.13 -18.32
C GLN A 95 23.29 -3.34 -19.55
N ARG A 96 23.19 -3.94 -20.75
CA ARG A 96 23.57 -3.26 -22.00
C ARG A 96 22.62 -2.10 -22.34
N ILE A 97 21.32 -2.30 -22.17
CA ILE A 97 20.32 -1.27 -22.44
C ILE A 97 20.48 -0.11 -21.45
N SER A 98 20.65 -0.39 -20.15
CA SER A 98 20.85 0.63 -19.12
C SER A 98 22.07 1.50 -19.45
N LYS A 99 23.21 0.89 -19.79
CA LYS A 99 24.41 1.64 -20.18
C LYS A 99 24.17 2.57 -21.37
N VAL A 100 23.45 2.10 -22.39
CA VAL A 100 23.11 2.92 -23.56
C VAL A 100 22.18 4.07 -23.16
N CYS A 101 21.21 3.83 -22.26
CA CYS A 101 20.33 4.87 -21.75
C CYS A 101 21.07 5.91 -20.91
N ASP A 102 22.03 5.49 -20.08
CA ASP A 102 22.88 6.39 -19.28
C ASP A 102 23.73 7.28 -20.20
N GLU A 103 24.40 6.69 -21.19
CA GLU A 103 25.21 7.42 -22.18
C GLU A 103 24.35 8.40 -23.00
N ALA A 104 23.17 7.97 -23.44
CA ALA A 104 22.24 8.81 -24.18
C ALA A 104 21.77 10.03 -23.37
N LEU A 105 21.51 9.83 -22.07
CA LEU A 105 21.13 10.88 -21.14
C LEU A 105 22.28 11.87 -20.90
N LEU A 106 23.49 11.38 -20.66
CA LEU A 106 24.68 12.21 -20.44
C LEU A 106 25.06 13.03 -21.68
N CYS A 107 24.96 12.43 -22.86
CA CYS A 107 25.33 13.08 -24.12
C CYS A 107 24.20 13.92 -24.74
N ASN A 108 22.98 13.91 -24.17
CA ASN A 108 21.79 14.52 -24.74
C ASN A 108 21.51 14.06 -26.20
N THR A 109 21.69 12.78 -26.45
CA THR A 109 21.55 12.18 -27.79
C THR A 109 20.45 11.13 -27.80
N ILE A 110 19.80 10.95 -28.95
CA ILE A 110 18.83 9.87 -29.14
C ILE A 110 19.59 8.56 -29.45
N ALA A 111 19.35 7.52 -28.66
CA ALA A 111 19.86 6.17 -28.91
C ALA A 111 18.75 5.25 -29.43
N MET A 112 19.08 4.39 -30.40
CA MET A 112 18.17 3.37 -30.91
C MET A 112 18.65 1.97 -30.50
N VAL A 113 17.74 1.18 -29.92
CA VAL A 113 17.99 -0.21 -29.53
C VAL A 113 17.23 -1.15 -30.46
N TYR A 114 17.95 -1.99 -31.19
CA TYR A 114 17.38 -3.01 -32.09
C TYR A 114 17.89 -4.41 -31.74
N GLY A 115 17.14 -5.43 -32.17
CA GLY A 115 17.49 -6.84 -31.93
C GLY A 115 16.28 -7.75 -32.12
N GLU A 116 16.46 -9.05 -31.98
CA GLU A 116 15.41 -10.06 -32.16
C GLU A 116 14.19 -9.83 -31.26
N SER A 117 13.01 -10.23 -31.73
CA SER A 117 11.78 -10.13 -30.94
C SER A 117 11.88 -10.95 -29.65
N GLN A 118 11.12 -10.57 -28.62
CA GLN A 118 11.00 -11.30 -27.35
C GLN A 118 12.27 -11.46 -26.48
N ILE A 119 13.40 -10.82 -26.81
CA ILE A 119 14.61 -10.83 -25.96
C ILE A 119 14.56 -9.91 -24.72
N GLY A 120 13.39 -9.32 -24.41
CA GLY A 120 13.23 -8.47 -23.23
C GLY A 120 13.63 -6.99 -23.40
N LYS A 121 13.78 -6.47 -24.63
CA LYS A 121 14.10 -5.04 -24.88
C LYS A 121 13.10 -4.08 -24.22
N THR A 122 11.81 -4.32 -24.47
CA THR A 122 10.71 -3.49 -23.94
C THR A 122 10.62 -3.57 -22.41
N ALA A 123 10.78 -4.77 -21.85
CA ALA A 123 10.76 -4.97 -20.40
C ALA A 123 11.93 -4.24 -19.73
N SER A 124 13.13 -4.32 -20.32
CA SER A 124 14.34 -3.66 -19.81
C SER A 124 14.23 -2.13 -19.82
N LEU A 125 13.67 -1.54 -20.90
CA LEU A 125 13.46 -0.09 -20.98
C LEU A 125 12.40 0.40 -19.96
N LYS A 126 11.32 -0.36 -19.78
CA LYS A 126 10.30 -0.05 -18.76
C LYS A 126 10.87 -0.09 -17.35
N GLU A 127 11.70 -1.08 -17.05
CA GLU A 127 12.36 -1.18 -15.75
C GLU A 127 13.36 -0.05 -15.52
N TYR A 128 14.18 0.29 -16.51
CA TYR A 128 15.10 1.43 -16.42
C TYR A 128 14.35 2.73 -16.18
N ALA A 129 13.23 2.96 -16.88
CA ALA A 129 12.35 4.10 -16.63
C ALA A 129 11.79 4.07 -15.20
N ARG A 130 11.25 2.93 -14.73
CA ARG A 130 10.72 2.77 -13.37
C ARG A 130 11.74 3.13 -12.29
N ARG A 131 13.02 2.74 -12.46
CA ARG A 131 14.11 3.03 -11.52
C ARG A 131 14.50 4.51 -11.51
N ASN A 132 14.44 5.17 -12.66
CA ASN A 132 14.93 6.54 -12.84
C ASN A 132 13.82 7.61 -12.81
N ASN A 133 12.53 7.24 -12.64
CA ASN A 133 11.39 8.15 -12.64
C ASN A 133 11.17 8.92 -11.31
N GLN A 134 12.17 9.01 -10.44
CA GLN A 134 12.10 9.74 -9.15
C GLN A 134 12.68 11.17 -9.25
N GLY A 135 12.59 11.79 -10.43
CA GLY A 135 12.91 13.20 -10.64
C GLY A 135 11.77 14.11 -10.21
#